data_AF-A0A561Q3C2-F1
#
_entry.id   AF-A0A561Q3C2-F1
#
_cell.length_a   1.000
_cell.length_b   1.000
_cell.length_c   1.000
_cell.angle_alpha   90.00
_cell.angle_beta   90.00
_cell.angle_gamma   90.00
#
_symmetry.space_group_name_H-M   'P 1'
#
loop_
_entity.id
_entity.type
_entity.pdbx_description
1 polymer ?
#
loop_
_entity_poly.entity_id
_entity_poly.type
_entity_poly.pdbx_seq_one_letter_code
_entity_poly.pdbx_strand_id
1 'polypeptide(L)'
;MQKYVTYTLYTMSQKMKALCALLLFSCLRVAAQEEGWRKPSQLKANLSLLGVGANYELRLLKYTTLNLEAGVEMGLAYSSNSYSYFEDDHWAYAGVPVFSGEVRQYYGIARRMAKGKKVNNNAGAL
;
A
#
# COMPACT_ATOMS: atom_id res chain seq x y z
N MET A 1 9.76 -18.78 -15.21
CA MET A 1 8.71 -17.73 -15.20
C MET A 1 8.53 -17.01 -16.53
N GLN A 2 9.60 -16.69 -17.27
CA GLN A 2 9.53 -15.90 -18.51
C GLN A 2 8.71 -16.54 -19.65
N LYS A 3 8.69 -17.88 -19.75
CA LYS A 3 7.96 -18.59 -20.81
C LYS A 3 6.43 -18.48 -20.69
N TYR A 4 5.88 -18.43 -19.48
CA TYR A 4 4.42 -18.44 -19.28
C TYR A 4 3.76 -17.14 -19.73
N VAL A 5 4.41 -16.00 -19.52
CA VAL A 5 3.89 -14.68 -19.97
C VAL A 5 3.82 -14.59 -21.49
N THR A 6 4.79 -15.20 -22.19
CA THR A 6 4.85 -15.20 -23.66
C THR A 6 3.71 -15.99 -24.29
N TYR A 7 3.30 -17.12 -23.69
CA TYR A 7 2.18 -17.93 -24.22
C TYR A 7 0.83 -17.24 -24.04
N THR A 8 0.60 -16.56 -22.92
CA THR A 8 -0.69 -15.87 -22.65
C THR A 8 -0.90 -14.68 -23.59
N LEU A 9 0.15 -13.97 -23.98
CA LEU A 9 0.07 -12.87 -24.94
C LEU A 9 -0.26 -13.36 -26.37
N TYR A 10 0.14 -14.57 -26.74
CA TYR A 10 -0.09 -15.08 -28.10
C TYR A 10 -1.55 -15.47 -28.34
N THR A 11 -2.24 -15.98 -27.32
CA THR A 11 -3.65 -16.42 -27.37
C THR A 11 -4.67 -15.28 -27.21
N MET A 12 -4.23 -14.07 -26.81
CA MET A 12 -5.12 -12.91 -26.70
C MET A 12 -5.65 -12.45 -28.07
N SER A 13 -6.95 -12.19 -28.13
CA SER A 13 -7.61 -11.52 -29.26
C SER A 13 -6.95 -10.18 -29.60
N GLN A 14 -6.88 -9.83 -30.89
CA GLN A 14 -6.30 -8.56 -31.37
C GLN A 14 -6.93 -7.33 -30.70
N LYS A 15 -8.22 -7.39 -30.39
CA LYS A 15 -8.93 -6.32 -29.67
C LYS A 15 -8.42 -6.13 -28.24
N MET A 16 -8.06 -7.22 -27.57
CA MET A 16 -7.54 -7.21 -26.20
C MET A 16 -6.10 -6.69 -26.17
N LYS A 17 -5.28 -7.06 -27.16
CA LYS A 17 -3.93 -6.49 -27.34
C LYS A 17 -3.99 -4.98 -27.56
N ALA A 18 -4.89 -4.52 -28.43
CA ALA A 18 -5.10 -3.09 -28.68
C ALA A 18 -5.56 -2.33 -27.42
N LEU A 19 -6.49 -2.90 -26.65
CA LEU A 19 -6.95 -2.31 -25.39
C LEU A 19 -5.81 -2.20 -24.37
N CYS A 20 -5.02 -3.27 -24.19
CA CYS A 20 -3.85 -3.25 -23.30
C CYS A 20 -2.82 -2.22 -23.75
N ALA A 21 -2.54 -2.12 -25.05
CA ALA A 21 -1.62 -1.12 -25.60
C ALA A 21 -2.12 0.30 -25.35
N LEU A 22 -3.42 0.56 -25.54
CA LEU A 22 -4.02 1.88 -25.34
C LEU A 22 -4.03 2.29 -23.86
N LEU A 23 -4.31 1.35 -22.96
CA LEU A 23 -4.16 1.55 -21.51
C LEU A 23 -2.71 1.85 -21.14
N LEU A 24 -1.75 1.08 -21.64
CA LEU A 24 -0.32 1.34 -21.41
C LEU A 24 0.13 2.71 -21.95
N PHE A 25 -0.36 3.10 -23.13
CA PHE A 25 -0.02 4.40 -23.73
C PHE A 25 -0.61 5.57 -22.95
N SER A 26 -1.79 5.41 -22.35
CA SER A 26 -2.42 6.42 -21.50
C SER A 26 -1.60 6.69 -20.22
N CYS A 27 -0.92 5.67 -19.68
CA CYS A 27 -0.06 5.80 -18.50
C CYS A 27 1.24 6.60 -18.78
N LEU A 28 1.75 6.62 -20.02
CA LEU A 28 3.02 7.28 -20.38
C LEU A 28 2.95 8.82 -20.32
N ARG A 29 1.76 9.42 -20.40
CA ARG A 29 1.58 10.90 -20.39
C ARG A 29 1.74 11.53 -19.01
N VAL A 30 1.79 10.74 -17.92
CA VAL A 30 1.80 11.27 -16.55
C VAL A 30 3.21 11.52 -16.01
N ALA A 31 4.25 10.93 -16.63
CA ALA A 31 5.63 11.03 -16.15
C ALA A 31 6.30 12.41 -16.33
N ALA A 32 5.67 13.37 -17.02
CA ALA A 32 6.29 14.65 -17.38
C ALA A 32 6.10 15.79 -16.36
N GLN A 33 5.52 15.52 -15.18
CA GLN A 33 5.21 16.58 -14.21
C GLN A 33 6.10 16.48 -12.95
N GLU A 34 7.39 16.76 -13.08
CA GLU A 34 8.28 16.87 -11.92
C GLU A 34 8.13 18.24 -11.25
N GLU A 35 7.42 18.26 -10.12
CA GLU A 35 7.47 19.35 -9.15
C GLU A 35 7.90 18.73 -7.81
N GLY A 36 9.01 19.21 -7.25
CA GLY A 36 9.77 18.57 -6.17
C GLY A 36 9.12 18.56 -4.77
N TRP A 37 7.78 18.58 -4.69
CA TRP A 37 7.08 18.77 -3.43
C TRP A 37 7.14 17.56 -2.47
N ARG A 38 7.45 16.35 -2.98
CA ARG A 38 7.61 15.13 -2.18
C ARG A 38 8.75 14.24 -2.68
N LYS A 39 9.39 13.50 -1.76
CA LYS A 39 10.42 12.50 -2.08
C LYS A 39 9.83 11.37 -2.96
N PRO A 40 10.60 10.82 -3.92
CA PRO A 40 10.14 9.72 -4.78
C PRO A 40 9.74 8.46 -4.02
N SER A 41 10.43 8.18 -2.92
CA SER A 41 10.11 7.07 -2.02
C SER A 41 10.44 7.44 -0.57
N GLN A 42 9.74 6.79 0.37
CA GLN A 42 9.99 6.94 1.79
C GLN A 42 9.68 5.64 2.51
N LEU A 43 10.66 5.15 3.28
CA LEU A 43 10.48 4.04 4.22
C LEU A 43 10.33 4.60 5.63
N LYS A 44 9.41 4.05 6.41
CA LYS A 44 9.20 4.37 7.81
C LYS A 44 9.05 3.08 8.62
N ALA A 45 9.64 3.05 9.80
CA ALA A 45 9.35 2.01 10.78
C ALA A 45 8.32 2.57 11.78
N ASN A 46 7.34 1.75 12.15
CA ASN A 46 6.31 2.05 13.12
C ASN A 46 6.45 1.06 14.27
N LEU A 47 6.44 1.57 15.50
CA LEU A 47 6.36 0.78 16.72
C LEU A 47 5.07 1.19 17.42
N SER A 48 4.17 0.25 17.63
CA SER A 48 2.94 0.44 18.39
C SER A 48 2.96 -0.43 19.65
N LEU A 49 2.04 -0.19 20.58
CA LEU A 49 1.93 -0.98 21.80
C LEU A 49 1.71 -2.48 21.50
N LEU A 50 1.03 -2.77 20.40
CA LEU A 50 0.63 -4.11 20.01
C LEU A 50 1.45 -4.63 18.83
N GLY A 51 2.51 -3.97 18.36
CA GLY A 51 3.19 -4.48 17.19
C GLY A 51 4.30 -3.64 16.62
N VAL A 52 4.95 -4.21 15.62
CA VAL A 52 6.00 -3.57 14.83
C VAL A 52 5.62 -3.64 13.37
N GLY A 53 5.83 -2.55 12.65
CA GLY A 53 5.54 -2.47 11.24
C GLY A 53 6.54 -1.60 10.49
N ALA A 54 6.54 -1.76 9.18
CA ALA A 54 7.24 -0.89 8.26
C ALA A 54 6.26 -0.45 7.18
N ASN A 55 6.35 0.83 6.82
CA ASN A 55 5.56 1.46 5.80
C ASN A 55 6.49 1.97 4.69
N TYR A 56 6.21 1.58 3.45
CA TYR A 56 6.92 2.02 2.27
C TYR A 56 5.97 2.78 1.35
N GLU A 57 6.22 4.07 1.17
CA GLU A 57 5.45 4.91 0.26
C GLU A 57 6.25 5.20 -1.02
N LEU A 58 5.68 4.83 -2.15
CA LEU A 58 6.23 5.04 -3.49
C LEU A 58 5.40 6.07 -4.25
N ARG A 59 6.05 7.10 -4.80
CA ARG A 59 5.39 8.06 -5.68
C ARG A 59 5.19 7.46 -7.06
N LEU A 60 3.93 7.30 -7.47
CA LEU A 60 3.57 6.82 -8.80
C LEU A 60 3.48 7.99 -9.80
N LEU A 61 2.81 9.06 -9.38
CA LEU A 61 2.53 10.25 -10.19
C LEU A 61 2.74 11.51 -9.34
N LYS A 62 2.63 12.69 -9.94
CA LYS A 62 2.81 13.97 -9.24
C LYS A 62 2.00 14.08 -7.94
N TYR A 63 0.78 13.55 -7.93
CA TYR A 63 -0.12 13.60 -6.78
C TYR A 63 -0.61 12.23 -6.33
N THR A 64 -0.04 11.16 -6.86
CA THR A 64 -0.50 9.79 -6.59
C THR A 64 0.64 8.98 -5.99
N THR A 65 0.38 8.34 -4.85
CA THR A 65 1.35 7.46 -4.20
C THR A 65 0.74 6.09 -3.95
N LEU A 66 1.60 5.08 -3.88
CA LEU A 66 1.30 3.74 -3.42
C LEU A 66 1.92 3.59 -2.04
N ASN A 67 1.10 3.35 -1.04
CA ASN A 67 1.50 3.10 0.34
C ASN A 67 1.41 1.60 0.60
N LEU A 68 2.53 0.97 0.89
CA LEU A 68 2.61 -0.43 1.28
C LEU A 68 2.95 -0.50 2.76
N GLU A 69 2.30 -1.38 3.49
CA GLU A 69 2.56 -1.62 4.91
C GLU A 69 2.70 -3.11 5.17
N ALA A 70 3.63 -3.46 6.05
CA ALA A 70 3.82 -4.82 6.51
C ALA A 70 4.26 -4.79 7.97
N GLY A 71 3.73 -5.69 8.79
CA GLY A 71 4.05 -5.74 10.21
C GLY A 71 3.58 -7.02 10.88
N VAL A 72 3.82 -7.07 12.18
CA VAL A 72 3.29 -8.09 13.08
C VAL A 72 2.51 -7.37 14.16
N GLU A 73 1.23 -7.70 14.28
CA GLU A 73 0.37 -7.24 15.35
C GLU A 73 0.16 -8.36 16.36
N MET A 74 0.11 -8.00 17.64
CA MET A 74 -0.10 -8.87 18.78
C MET A 74 -1.51 -8.61 19.30
N GLY A 75 -2.34 -9.66 19.26
CA GLY A 75 -3.69 -9.63 19.78
C GLY A 75 -3.82 -10.50 21.03
N LEU A 76 -4.70 -10.07 21.93
CA LEU A 76 -5.25 -10.93 22.98
C LEU A 76 -6.54 -11.56 22.44
N ALA A 77 -6.58 -12.87 22.34
CA ALA A 77 -7.81 -13.60 22.03
C ALA A 77 -8.37 -14.24 23.31
N TYR A 78 -9.63 -13.96 23.61
CA TYR A 78 -10.39 -14.64 24.66
C TYR A 78 -11.37 -15.62 23.99
N SER A 79 -11.17 -16.92 24.24
CA SER A 79 -12.07 -17.97 23.78
C SER A 79 -12.90 -18.46 24.96
N SER A 80 -14.20 -18.15 24.97
CA SER A 80 -15.15 -18.84 25.86
C SER A 80 -15.75 -20.00 25.09
N ASN A 81 -15.10 -21.18 25.14
CA ASN A 81 -15.67 -22.37 24.54
C ASN A 81 -16.48 -23.11 25.61
N SER A 82 -17.80 -23.22 25.42
CA SER A 82 -18.71 -23.92 26.32
C SER A 82 -18.76 -25.45 26.11
N TYR A 83 -17.76 -26.01 25.42
CA TYR A 83 -17.74 -27.43 25.03
C TYR A 83 -16.37 -28.08 25.25
N SER A 84 -15.79 -27.88 26.44
CA SER A 84 -14.68 -28.71 26.91
C SER A 84 -14.87 -29.00 28.38
N TYR A 85 -14.99 -30.30 28.69
CA TYR A 85 -15.06 -30.89 30.04
C TYR A 85 -13.77 -30.72 30.86
N PHE A 86 -12.88 -29.83 30.41
CA PHE A 86 -11.64 -29.45 31.06
C PHE A 86 -11.65 -27.92 31.08
N GLU A 87 -11.91 -27.39 32.29
CA GLU A 87 -11.65 -26.01 32.65
C GLU A 87 -10.24 -25.65 32.21
N ASP A 88 -10.10 -24.58 31.44
CA ASP A 88 -9.07 -23.56 31.66
C ASP A 88 -9.31 -22.40 30.69
N ASP A 89 -9.67 -21.24 31.25
CA ASP A 89 -9.73 -19.94 30.58
C ASP A 89 -8.32 -19.55 30.12
N HIS A 90 -7.87 -20.06 28.98
CA HIS A 90 -6.56 -19.73 28.45
C HIS A 90 -6.61 -18.45 27.61
N TRP A 91 -6.05 -17.36 28.15
CA TRP A 91 -5.66 -16.22 27.33
C TRP A 91 -4.57 -16.64 26.34
N ALA A 92 -4.83 -16.48 25.05
CA ALA A 92 -3.86 -16.78 24.00
C ALA A 92 -3.26 -15.47 23.46
N TYR A 93 -1.94 -15.38 23.46
CA TYR A 93 -1.20 -14.34 22.74
C TYR A 93 -0.99 -14.81 21.30
N ALA A 94 -1.55 -14.08 20.35
CA ALA A 94 -1.40 -14.37 18.92
C ALA A 94 -0.65 -13.22 18.25
N GLY A 95 0.50 -13.54 17.63
CA GLY A 95 1.16 -12.67 16.68
C GLY A 95 0.63 -12.93 15.29
N VAL A 96 0.01 -11.93 14.65
CA VAL A 96 -0.60 -12.04 13.33
C VAL A 96 0.19 -11.16 12.35
N PRO A 97 0.70 -11.72 11.24
CA PRO A 97 1.30 -10.89 10.19
C PRO A 97 0.21 -10.06 9.52
N VAL A 98 0.47 -8.78 9.35
CA VAL A 98 -0.42 -7.84 8.67
C VAL A 98 0.30 -7.24 7.48
N PHE A 99 -0.42 -7.07 6.38
CA PHE A 99 0.06 -6.36 5.21
C PHE A 99 -1.09 -5.58 4.57
N SER A 100 -0.79 -4.40 4.05
CA SER A 100 -1.77 -3.57 3.36
C SER A 100 -1.13 -2.81 2.20
N GLY A 101 -1.96 -2.45 1.23
CA GLY A 101 -1.58 -1.67 0.07
C GLY A 101 -2.68 -0.67 -0.26
N GLU A 102 -2.33 0.62 -0.30
CA GLU A 102 -3.28 1.71 -0.51
C GLU A 102 -2.75 2.66 -1.58
N VAL A 103 -3.59 3.01 -2.56
CA VAL A 103 -3.30 4.08 -3.51
C VAL A 103 -3.86 5.39 -2.97
N ARG A 104 -3.01 6.40 -2.81
CA ARG A 104 -3.38 7.72 -2.28
C ARG A 104 -3.31 8.78 -3.36
N GLN A 105 -4.40 9.52 -3.53
CA GLN A 105 -4.46 10.69 -4.40
C GLN A 105 -4.54 11.97 -3.57
N TYR A 106 -3.56 12.86 -3.75
CA TYR A 106 -3.46 14.11 -3.04
C TYR A 106 -4.07 15.27 -3.84
N TYR A 107 -4.98 16.02 -3.22
CA TYR A 107 -5.58 17.22 -3.81
C TYR A 107 -5.13 18.48 -3.05
N GLY A 108 -5.14 19.63 -3.73
CA GLY A 108 -4.86 20.93 -3.10
C GLY A 108 -3.40 21.14 -2.66
N ILE A 109 -2.45 20.31 -3.10
CA ILE A 109 -1.02 20.44 -2.78
C ILE A 109 -0.45 21.77 -3.27
N ALA A 110 -0.75 22.16 -4.51
CA ALA A 110 -0.32 23.46 -5.05
C ALA A 110 -0.80 24.64 -4.20
N ARG A 111 -2.07 24.60 -3.74
CA ARG A 111 -2.64 25.63 -2.86
C ARG A 111 -1.96 25.66 -1.49
N ARG A 112 -1.55 24.49 -0.94
CA ARG A 112 -0.82 24.41 0.34
C ARG A 112 0.60 24.96 0.19
N MET A 113 1.30 24.62 -0.89
CA MET A 113 2.63 25.16 -1.20
C MET A 113 2.61 26.69 -1.35
N ALA A 114 1.63 27.23 -2.09
CA ALA A 114 1.45 28.67 -2.25
C ALA A 114 1.20 29.41 -0.91
N LYS A 115 0.65 28.71 0.09
CA LYS A 115 0.44 29.23 1.45
C LYS A 115 1.61 28.95 2.40
N GLY A 116 2.76 28.48 1.89
CA GLY A 116 3.92 28.11 2.70
C GLY A 116 3.67 26.95 3.68
N LYS A 117 2.58 26.19 3.51
CA LYS A 117 2.27 25.06 4.40
C LYS A 117 3.17 23.88 4.06
N LYS A 118 3.63 23.17 5.10
CA LYS A 118 4.36 21.90 4.92
C LYS A 118 3.50 20.90 4.15
N VAL A 119 4.06 20.39 3.07
CA VAL A 119 3.49 19.35 2.20
C VAL A 119 4.30 18.05 2.24
N ASN A 120 5.48 18.07 2.88
CA ASN A 120 6.30 16.91 3.18
C ASN A 120 5.86 16.24 4.50
N ASN A 121 6.05 14.92 4.61
CA ASN A 121 5.69 14.08 5.77
C ASN A 121 4.19 13.91 6.08
N ASN A 122 3.29 14.10 5.11
CA ASN A 122 1.85 13.90 5.29
C ASN A 122 1.42 12.42 5.13
N ALA A 123 2.22 11.48 5.64
CA ALA A 123 1.76 10.10 5.82
C ALA A 123 0.85 10.12 7.04
N GLY A 124 -0.37 9.59 6.92
CA GLY A 124 -1.30 9.52 8.04
C GLY A 124 -0.58 8.99 9.27
N ALA A 125 -0.70 9.71 10.39
CA ALA A 125 -0.43 9.11 11.67
C ALA A 125 -1.54 8.05 11.86
N LEU A 126 -1.13 6.79 11.88
CA LEU A 126 -1.86 5.75 12.61
C LEU A 126 -1.46 5.88 14.08
#